data_AF-A0A383EJQ1-F1
#
_entry.id   AF-A0A383EJQ1-F1
#
_cell.length_a   1.000
_cell.length_b   1.000
_cell.length_c   1.000
_cell.angle_alpha   90.00
_cell.angle_beta   90.00
_cell.angle_gamma   90.00
#
_symmetry.space_group_name_H-M   'P 1'
#
loop_
_entity.id
_entity.type
_entity.pdbx_description
1 polymer ?
#
loop_
_entity_poly.entity_id
_entity_poly.type
_entity_poly.pdbx_seq_one_letter_code
_entity_poly.pdbx_strand_id
1 'polypeptide(L)'
;AFHLAPSKELMRGLFHGAVFLTYLRWLNMPAARIPKLEQRLDETFDSAKKMLDRLQEFADFQKVFEAEILVNQYFEEGHDITQLKHTIAHIMLREDAELHMFQVLEVAFRHFDLSTNAEEKRIHLLAATRYITAQKLMKGILWSTENAERLQRGELLSEREDDN
;
A
#
# COMPACT_ATOMS: atom_id res chain seq x y z
N ALA A 1 23.35 -25.33 -13.09
CA ALA A 1 22.54 -26.27 -12.28
C ALA A 1 22.57 -27.69 -12.85
N PHE A 2 22.20 -27.90 -14.12
CA PHE A 2 22.13 -29.24 -14.74
C PHE A 2 23.44 -30.04 -14.76
N HIS A 3 24.60 -29.38 -14.82
CA HIS A 3 25.92 -30.05 -14.75
C HIS A 3 26.33 -30.53 -13.35
N LEU A 4 25.58 -30.15 -12.29
CA LEU A 4 25.87 -30.50 -10.89
C LEU A 4 24.93 -31.58 -10.33
N ALA A 5 23.99 -32.07 -11.14
CA ALA A 5 22.99 -33.05 -10.72
C ALA A 5 23.07 -34.30 -11.63
N PRO A 6 23.94 -35.29 -11.31
CA PRO A 6 24.14 -36.50 -12.13
C PRO A 6 22.92 -37.41 -12.30
N SER A 7 21.80 -37.16 -11.60
CA SER A 7 20.56 -37.94 -11.76
C SER A 7 19.30 -37.07 -11.78
N LYS A 8 18.22 -37.63 -12.33
CA LYS A 8 16.91 -36.96 -12.38
C LYS A 8 16.33 -36.77 -10.98
N GLU A 9 16.59 -37.71 -10.08
CA GLU A 9 16.16 -37.70 -8.69
C GLU A 9 16.85 -36.56 -7.91
N LEU A 10 18.15 -36.39 -8.10
CA LEU A 10 18.92 -35.31 -7.46
C LEU A 10 18.46 -33.93 -7.97
N MET A 11 18.19 -33.81 -9.26
CA MET A 11 17.63 -32.59 -9.84
C MET A 11 16.27 -32.24 -9.24
N ARG A 12 15.37 -33.23 -9.08
CA ARG A 12 14.07 -33.04 -8.41
C ARG A 12 14.26 -32.62 -6.95
N GLY A 13 15.22 -33.22 -6.24
CA GLY A 13 15.56 -32.86 -4.87
C GLY A 13 16.04 -31.41 -4.73
N LEU A 14 16.90 -30.94 -5.64
CA LEU A 14 17.37 -29.55 -5.67
C LEU A 14 16.24 -28.55 -5.93
N PHE A 15 15.38 -28.84 -6.92
CA PHE A 15 14.20 -28.01 -7.19
C PHE A 15 13.24 -27.99 -6.00
N HIS A 16 12.96 -29.15 -5.40
CA HIS A 16 12.13 -29.24 -4.21
C HIS A 16 12.73 -28.41 -3.06
N GLY A 17 14.03 -28.54 -2.79
CA GLY A 17 14.72 -27.75 -1.76
C GLY A 17 14.67 -26.25 -2.02
N ALA A 18 14.86 -25.81 -3.27
CA ALA A 18 14.79 -24.40 -3.63
C ALA A 18 13.38 -23.81 -3.42
N VAL A 19 12.35 -24.53 -3.87
CA VAL A 19 10.94 -24.14 -3.66
C VAL A 19 10.58 -24.16 -2.17
N PHE A 20 10.99 -25.20 -1.44
CA PHE A 20 10.75 -25.34 -0.01
C PHE A 20 11.41 -24.23 0.80
N LEU A 21 12.66 -23.86 0.49
CA LEU A 21 13.36 -22.76 1.16
C LEU A 21 12.71 -21.41 0.84
N THR A 22 12.26 -21.22 -0.41
CA THR A 22 11.53 -20.00 -0.80
C THR A 22 10.20 -19.91 -0.05
N TYR A 23 9.48 -21.02 0.08
CA TYR A 23 8.24 -21.12 0.84
C TYR A 23 8.47 -20.87 2.34
N LEU A 24 9.47 -21.53 2.95
CA LEU A 24 9.84 -21.30 4.34
C LEU A 24 10.25 -19.85 4.59
N ARG A 25 10.98 -19.21 3.68
CA ARG A 25 11.34 -17.79 3.81
C ARG A 25 10.10 -16.90 3.83
N TRP A 26 9.11 -17.22 3.00
CA TRP A 26 7.86 -16.46 2.93
C TRP A 26 7.02 -16.64 4.20
N LEU A 27 6.94 -17.86 4.74
CA LEU A 27 6.26 -18.13 6.00
C LEU A 27 6.97 -17.56 7.24
N ASN A 28 8.29 -17.37 7.17
CA ASN A 28 9.10 -16.80 8.25
C ASN A 28 9.48 -15.34 8.02
N MET A 29 8.71 -14.59 7.22
CA MET A 29 8.96 -13.15 7.09
C MET A 29 8.75 -12.47 8.44
N PRO A 30 9.76 -11.77 8.98
CA PRO A 30 9.58 -11.01 10.21
C PRO A 30 8.55 -9.91 9.98
N ALA A 31 7.81 -9.56 11.04
CA ALA A 31 6.84 -8.48 10.98
C ALA A 31 7.48 -7.18 10.45
N ALA A 32 6.75 -6.47 9.59
CA ALA A 32 7.19 -5.18 9.09
C ALA A 32 7.46 -4.22 10.26
N ARG A 33 8.69 -3.70 10.33
CA ARG A 33 9.13 -2.84 11.42
C ARG A 33 8.27 -1.58 11.46
N ILE A 34 7.78 -1.22 12.64
CA ILE A 34 7.07 0.05 12.85
C ILE A 34 8.08 1.19 12.71
N PRO A 35 7.75 2.30 12.03
CA PRO A 35 8.58 3.48 11.97
C PRO A 35 8.97 3.95 13.36
N LYS A 36 10.24 4.32 13.50
CA LYS A 36 10.72 4.93 14.73
C LYS A 36 10.21 6.36 14.81
N LEU A 37 10.08 6.86 16.04
CA LEU A 37 9.99 8.30 16.26
C LEU A 37 11.20 8.98 15.59
N GLU A 38 11.00 10.18 15.06
CA GLU A 38 12.01 10.94 14.29
C GLU A 38 12.37 10.35 12.92
N GLN A 39 11.83 9.18 12.54
CA GLN A 39 12.00 8.68 11.18
C GLN A 39 11.19 9.56 10.21
N ARG A 40 11.86 10.10 9.19
CA ARG A 40 11.29 11.01 8.20
C ARG A 40 11.58 10.51 6.80
N LEU A 41 10.79 10.98 5.83
CA LEU A 41 11.14 10.82 4.43
C LEU A 41 12.34 11.69 4.06
N ASP A 42 13.08 11.28 3.04
CA ASP A 42 14.10 12.11 2.40
C ASP A 42 13.44 13.12 1.44
N GLU A 43 12.42 13.82 1.96
CA GLU A 43 11.60 14.80 1.25
C GLU A 43 11.10 15.83 2.27
N THR A 44 11.19 17.11 1.94
CA THR A 44 10.69 18.20 2.80
C THR A 44 9.33 18.67 2.31
N PHE A 45 8.40 18.89 3.24
CA PHE A 45 7.04 19.34 2.93
C PHE A 45 6.81 20.77 3.41
N ASP A 46 6.37 21.65 2.51
CA ASP A 46 6.05 23.04 2.85
C ASP A 46 4.73 23.20 3.64
N SER A 47 3.90 22.15 3.68
CA SER A 47 2.62 22.16 4.39
C SER A 47 2.09 20.76 4.65
N ALA A 48 1.24 20.63 5.67
CA ALA A 48 0.47 19.41 5.96
C ALA A 48 -0.35 18.93 4.75
N LYS A 49 -0.92 19.86 3.96
CA LYS A 49 -1.66 19.52 2.74
C LYS A 49 -0.79 18.77 1.73
N LYS A 50 0.44 19.25 1.47
CA LYS A 50 1.37 18.56 0.55
C LYS A 50 1.72 17.14 1.03
N MET A 51 1.80 16.92 2.34
CA MET A 51 1.98 15.57 2.89
C MET A 51 0.77 14.67 2.57
N LEU A 52 -0.45 15.18 2.72
CA LEU A 52 -1.67 14.42 2.41
C LEU A 52 -1.83 14.16 0.90
N ASP A 53 -1.44 15.10 0.05
CA ASP A 53 -1.38 14.90 -1.41
C ASP A 53 -0.36 13.79 -1.74
N ARG A 54 0.83 13.84 -1.12
CA ARG A 54 1.87 12.82 -1.29
C ARG A 54 1.45 11.44 -0.78
N LEU A 55 0.68 11.38 0.30
CA LEU A 55 0.12 10.12 0.82
C LEU A 55 -0.77 9.43 -0.22
N GLN A 56 -1.58 10.20 -0.95
CA GLN A 56 -2.43 9.67 -2.02
C GLN A 56 -1.58 9.12 -3.18
N GLU A 57 -0.50 9.81 -3.55
CA GLU A 57 0.44 9.30 -4.55
C GLU A 57 1.12 8.00 -4.11
N PHE A 58 1.50 7.88 -2.83
CA PHE A 58 2.05 6.63 -2.33
C PHE A 58 1.05 5.48 -2.39
N ALA A 59 -0.23 5.74 -2.11
CA ALA A 59 -1.29 4.76 -2.31
C ALA A 59 -1.43 4.35 -3.78
N ASP A 60 -1.40 5.30 -4.71
CA ASP A 60 -1.47 5.04 -6.16
C ASP A 60 -0.41 4.04 -6.65
N PHE A 61 0.78 4.05 -6.04
CA PHE A 61 1.89 3.17 -6.39
C PHE A 61 2.17 2.06 -5.37
N GLN A 62 1.27 1.83 -4.40
CA GLN A 62 1.42 0.86 -3.32
C GLN A 62 2.75 0.99 -2.55
N LYS A 63 3.23 2.23 -2.35
CA LYS A 63 4.44 2.56 -1.59
C LYS A 63 4.15 2.56 -0.08
N VAL A 64 3.86 1.36 0.43
CA VAL A 64 3.43 1.13 1.82
C VAL A 64 4.45 1.64 2.84
N PHE A 65 5.74 1.42 2.58
CA PHE A 65 6.80 1.81 3.51
C PHE A 65 6.89 3.34 3.65
N GLU A 66 6.86 4.05 2.52
CA GLU A 66 6.93 5.51 2.48
C GLU A 66 5.66 6.16 3.03
N ALA A 67 4.48 5.61 2.70
CA ALA A 67 3.20 6.06 3.25
C ALA A 67 3.18 5.97 4.77
N GLU A 68 3.69 4.88 5.34
CA GLU A 68 3.71 4.69 6.78
C GLU A 68 4.66 5.68 7.47
N ILE A 69 5.85 5.95 6.89
CA ILE A 69 6.78 6.96 7.43
C ILE A 69 6.15 8.34 7.37
N LEU A 70 5.47 8.69 6.27
CA LEU A 70 4.80 9.98 6.11
C LEU A 70 3.71 10.16 7.17
N VAL A 71 2.88 9.15 7.40
CA VAL A 71 1.83 9.23 8.43
C VAL A 71 2.41 9.30 9.84
N ASN A 72 3.50 8.57 10.10
CA ASN A 72 4.22 8.67 11.37
C ASN A 72 4.76 10.10 11.59
N GLN A 73 5.40 10.68 10.56
CA GLN A 73 5.86 12.07 10.57
C GLN A 73 4.71 13.06 10.77
N TYR A 74 3.61 12.90 10.02
CA TYR A 74 2.44 13.77 10.10
C TYR A 74 1.84 13.77 11.52
N PHE A 75 1.79 12.60 12.15
CA PHE A 75 1.33 12.42 13.51
C PHE A 75 2.26 13.07 14.54
N GLU A 76 3.59 12.88 14.41
CA GLU A 76 4.58 13.48 15.30
C GLU A 76 4.62 15.01 15.22
N GLU A 77 4.41 15.56 14.03
CA GLU A 77 4.36 17.03 13.81
C GLU A 77 3.06 17.66 14.35
N GLY A 78 2.11 16.85 14.83
CA GLY A 78 0.88 17.34 15.48
C GLY A 78 -0.12 17.98 14.51
N HIS A 79 -0.08 17.61 13.23
CA HIS A 79 -1.03 18.08 12.23
C HIS A 79 -2.45 17.55 12.47
N ASP A 80 -3.42 18.14 11.78
CA ASP A 80 -4.84 17.80 11.94
C ASP A 80 -5.14 16.34 11.55
N ILE A 81 -5.42 15.52 12.55
CA ILE A 81 -5.74 14.10 12.39
C ILE A 81 -7.06 13.89 11.64
N THR A 82 -7.99 14.84 11.72
CA THR A 82 -9.27 14.75 10.98
C THR A 82 -9.01 14.75 9.49
N GLN A 83 -8.12 15.63 9.01
CA GLN A 83 -7.72 15.68 7.60
C GLN A 83 -6.97 14.42 7.17
N LEU A 84 -6.14 13.86 8.03
CA LEU A 84 -5.49 12.57 7.78
C LEU A 84 -6.52 11.44 7.64
N LYS A 85 -7.47 11.32 8.58
CA LYS A 85 -8.55 10.32 8.52
C LYS A 85 -9.38 10.48 7.23
N HIS A 86 -9.72 11.71 6.85
CA HIS A 86 -10.41 11.98 5.59
C HIS A 86 -9.59 11.57 4.37
N THR A 87 -8.29 11.80 4.38
CA THR A 87 -7.40 11.42 3.27
C THR A 87 -7.31 9.90 3.13
N ILE A 88 -7.14 9.17 4.23
CA ILE A 88 -7.11 7.69 4.21
C ILE A 88 -8.47 7.14 3.73
N ALA A 89 -9.58 7.71 4.21
CA ALA A 89 -10.91 7.33 3.75
C ALA A 89 -11.12 7.65 2.26
N HIS A 90 -10.62 8.79 1.78
CA HIS A 90 -10.70 9.16 0.36
C HIS A 90 -9.91 8.20 -0.52
N ILE A 91 -8.69 7.81 -0.12
CA ILE A 91 -7.90 6.79 -0.82
C ILE A 91 -8.70 5.49 -0.94
N MET A 92 -9.32 5.03 0.13
CA MET A 92 -10.14 3.81 0.11
C MET A 92 -11.37 3.95 -0.80
N LEU A 93 -12.09 5.07 -0.75
CA LEU A 93 -13.32 5.30 -1.53
C LEU A 93 -13.09 5.49 -3.02
N ARG A 94 -11.86 5.83 -3.43
CA ARG A 94 -11.47 5.89 -4.85
C ARG A 94 -11.40 4.51 -5.49
N GLU A 95 -11.37 3.46 -4.68
CA GLU A 95 -11.32 2.07 -5.12
C GLU A 95 -12.68 1.40 -5.09
N ASP A 96 -12.77 0.24 -5.75
CA ASP A 96 -13.89 -0.68 -5.55
C ASP A 96 -13.78 -1.29 -4.15
N ALA A 97 -14.29 -0.55 -3.16
CA ALA A 97 -14.03 -0.85 -1.78
C ALA A 97 -14.76 -2.10 -1.30
N GLU A 98 -14.03 -3.15 -0.96
CA GLU A 98 -14.61 -4.36 -0.37
C GLU A 98 -14.97 -4.16 1.11
N LEU A 99 -15.92 -4.96 1.61
CA LEU A 99 -16.42 -4.93 2.99
C LEU A 99 -15.28 -4.88 4.04
N HIS A 100 -14.23 -5.69 3.84
CA HIS A 100 -13.12 -5.78 4.79
C HIS A 100 -12.34 -4.47 4.93
N MET A 101 -12.30 -3.64 3.88
CA MET A 101 -11.61 -2.35 3.94
C MET A 101 -12.33 -1.37 4.85
N PHE A 102 -13.66 -1.32 4.75
CA PHE A 102 -14.49 -0.54 5.67
C PHE A 102 -14.30 -1.00 7.12
N GLN A 103 -14.29 -2.32 7.36
CA GLN A 103 -14.10 -2.88 8.71
C GLN A 103 -12.74 -2.50 9.30
N VAL A 104 -11.65 -2.61 8.53
CA VAL A 104 -10.31 -2.23 8.99
C VAL A 104 -10.25 -0.74 9.31
N LEU A 105 -10.77 0.11 8.43
CA LEU A 105 -10.76 1.56 8.62
C LEU A 105 -11.59 1.97 9.84
N GLU A 106 -12.79 1.41 9.98
CA GLU A 106 -13.70 1.66 11.09
C GLU A 106 -13.07 1.27 12.43
N VAL A 107 -12.48 0.07 12.51
CA VAL A 107 -11.82 -0.42 13.72
C VAL A 107 -10.63 0.49 14.08
N ALA A 108 -9.79 0.84 13.11
CA ALA A 108 -8.66 1.72 13.36
C ALA A 108 -9.09 3.10 13.88
N PHE A 109 -10.09 3.72 13.26
CA PHE A 109 -10.57 5.04 13.68
C PHE A 109 -11.25 5.00 15.05
N ARG A 110 -12.08 3.98 15.30
CA ARG A 110 -12.74 3.81 16.60
C ARG A 110 -11.73 3.60 17.72
N HIS A 111 -10.73 2.74 17.51
CA HIS A 111 -9.70 2.50 18.52
C HIS A 111 -8.80 3.72 18.73
N PHE A 112 -8.52 4.48 17.67
CA PHE A 112 -7.86 5.78 17.80
C PHE A 112 -8.63 6.73 18.72
N ASP A 113 -9.95 6.83 18.53
CA ASP A 113 -10.79 7.76 19.30
C ASP A 113 -10.98 7.31 20.75
N LEU A 114 -11.04 6.00 20.99
CA LEU A 114 -11.19 5.41 22.33
C LEU A 114 -9.89 5.40 23.15
N SER A 115 -8.72 5.32 22.50
CA SER A 115 -7.45 5.23 23.21
C SER A 115 -7.09 6.58 23.86
N THR A 116 -6.44 6.52 25.01
CA THR A 116 -5.80 7.68 25.67
C THR A 116 -4.28 7.67 25.52
N ASN A 117 -3.71 6.57 25.03
CA ASN A 117 -2.27 6.40 24.83
C ASN A 117 -1.86 6.88 23.44
N ALA A 118 -0.92 7.82 23.36
CA ALA A 118 -0.42 8.36 22.10
C ALA A 118 0.21 7.29 21.19
N GLU A 119 0.89 6.30 21.77
CA GLU A 119 1.52 5.19 21.05
C GLU A 119 0.46 4.32 20.36
N GLU A 120 -0.59 3.95 21.09
CA GLU A 120 -1.70 3.17 20.54
C GLU A 120 -2.44 3.92 19.43
N LYS A 121 -2.73 5.21 19.67
CA LYS A 121 -3.34 6.09 18.64
C LYS A 121 -2.53 6.06 17.35
N ARG A 122 -1.23 6.28 17.44
CA ARG A 122 -0.33 6.22 16.29
C ARG A 122 -0.37 4.85 15.62
N ILE A 123 -0.25 3.76 16.38
CA ILE A 123 -0.30 2.39 15.83
C ILE A 123 -1.59 2.13 15.04
N HIS A 124 -2.75 2.59 15.51
CA HIS A 124 -4.00 2.40 14.78
C HIS A 124 -4.02 3.12 13.43
N LEU A 125 -3.49 4.34 13.34
CA LEU A 125 -3.37 5.07 12.08
C LEU A 125 -2.34 4.44 11.14
N LEU A 126 -1.21 3.97 11.66
CA LEU A 126 -0.20 3.26 10.86
C LEU A 126 -0.75 1.94 10.31
N ALA A 127 -1.50 1.18 11.12
CA ALA A 127 -2.14 -0.06 10.70
C ALA A 127 -3.15 0.17 9.57
N ALA A 128 -4.02 1.18 9.69
CA ALA A 128 -4.95 1.55 8.62
C ALA A 128 -4.21 1.97 7.35
N THR A 129 -3.18 2.81 7.49
CA THR A 129 -2.37 3.30 6.36
C THR A 129 -1.71 2.14 5.63
N ARG A 130 -1.07 1.20 6.35
CA ARG A 130 -0.46 0.01 5.76
C ARG A 130 -1.46 -0.82 4.98
N TYR A 131 -2.60 -1.12 5.60
CA TYR A 131 -3.60 -1.98 4.99
C TYR A 131 -4.19 -1.36 3.73
N ILE A 132 -4.57 -0.08 3.76
CA ILE A 132 -5.16 0.63 2.62
C ILE A 132 -4.14 0.85 1.51
N THR A 133 -2.93 1.30 1.82
CA THR A 133 -1.86 1.53 0.81
C THR A 133 -1.42 0.23 0.15
N ALA A 134 -1.51 -0.90 0.85
CA ALA A 134 -1.17 -2.21 0.29
C ALA A 134 -2.19 -2.72 -0.73
N GLN A 135 -3.39 -2.13 -0.80
CA GLN A 135 -4.40 -2.55 -1.76
C GLN A 135 -4.03 -2.08 -3.16
N LYS A 136 -4.27 -2.94 -4.15
CA LYS A 136 -4.03 -2.55 -5.55
C LYS A 136 -5.11 -1.56 -5.93
N LEU A 137 -4.70 -0.32 -6.20
CA LEU A 137 -5.63 0.67 -6.71
C LEU A 137 -6.02 0.32 -8.15
N MET A 138 -7.25 -0.14 -8.36
CA MET A 138 -7.82 -0.36 -9.68
C MET A 138 -8.51 0.94 -10.13
N LYS A 139 -7.73 1.86 -10.72
CA LYS A 139 -8.25 3.00 -11.52
C LYS A 139 -9.03 2.55 -12.78
N GLY A 140 -9.34 1.25 -12.91
CA GLY A 140 -9.69 0.54 -14.13
C GLY A 140 -11.15 0.64 -14.57
N ILE A 141 -12.06 1.14 -13.74
CA ILE A 141 -13.47 1.30 -14.16
C ILE A 141 -13.56 2.36 -15.27
N LEU A 142 -12.84 3.47 -15.17
CA LEU A 142 -12.80 4.48 -16.23
C LEU A 142 -12.09 3.96 -17.48
N TRP A 143 -10.96 3.27 -17.32
CA TRP A 143 -10.18 2.75 -18.46
C TRP A 143 -10.94 1.69 -19.27
N SER A 144 -11.66 0.78 -18.62
CA SER A 144 -12.46 -0.23 -19.33
C SER A 144 -13.60 0.41 -20.12
N THR A 145 -14.26 1.41 -19.52
CA THR A 145 -15.38 2.14 -20.14
C THR A 145 -14.89 3.00 -21.31
N GLU A 146 -13.78 3.72 -21.12
CA GLU A 146 -13.13 4.53 -22.14
C GLU A 146 -12.60 3.65 -23.29
N ASN A 147 -11.93 2.53 -22.98
CA ASN A 147 -11.49 1.58 -23.99
C ASN A 147 -12.68 0.98 -24.76
N ALA A 148 -13.80 0.69 -24.09
CA ALA A 148 -15.02 0.22 -24.75
C ALA A 148 -15.61 1.28 -25.68
N GLU A 149 -15.62 2.55 -25.27
CA GLU A 149 -16.08 3.68 -26.09
C GLU A 149 -15.18 3.88 -27.33
N ARG A 150 -13.85 3.81 -27.14
CA ARG A 150 -12.86 3.90 -28.22
C ARG A 150 -13.02 2.75 -29.21
N LEU A 151 -13.19 1.52 -28.72
CA LEU A 151 -13.48 0.36 -29.57
C LEU A 151 -14.81 0.51 -30.30
N GLN A 152 -15.85 1.06 -29.67
CA GLN A 152 -17.13 1.36 -30.31
C GLN A 152 -16.96 2.38 -31.46
N ARG A 153 -16.08 3.37 -31.30
CA ARG A 153 -15.72 4.34 -32.35
C ARG A 153 -14.76 3.79 -33.41
N GLY A 154 -14.24 2.57 -33.22
CA GLY A 154 -13.29 1.93 -34.13
C GLY A 154 -11.84 2.41 -33.97
N GLU A 155 -11.52 3.05 -32.84
CA GLU A 155 -10.18 3.54 -32.55
C GLU A 155 -9.25 2.41 -32.09
N LEU A 156 -7.95 2.53 -32.41
CA LEU A 156 -6.93 1.60 -31.97
C LEU A 156 -6.46 1.95 -30.55
N LEU A 157 -6.48 0.96 -29.65
CA LEU A 157 -6.03 1.11 -28.26
C LEU A 157 -4.53 1.47 -28.15
N SER A 158 -3.75 1.23 -29.21
CA SER A 158 -2.31 1.50 -29.29
C SER A 158 -1.95 2.96 -29.56
N GLU A 159 -2.89 3.78 -30.02
CA GLU A 159 -2.65 5.20 -30.36
C GLU A 159 -2.87 6.13 -29.16
N ARG A 160 -2.61 5.63 -27.95
CA ARG A 160 -2.80 6.39 -26.72
C ARG A 160 -1.58 7.30 -26.50
N GLU A 161 -1.78 8.62 -26.61
CA GLU A 161 -0.77 9.65 -26.28
C GLU A 161 -0.66 9.82 -24.76
N ASP A 162 -0.17 8.81 -24.05
CA ASP A 162 -0.02 8.84 -22.57
C ASP A 162 1.44 8.71 -22.13
N ASP A 163 2.37 9.35 -22.83
CA ASP A 163 3.78 9.52 -22.42
C ASP A 163 4.04 10.92 -21.80
N ASN A 164 3.19 11.38 -20.88
CA ASN A 164 3.52 12.52 -20.00
C ASN A 164 2.88 12.41 -18.61
#